data_AF-A0A4D4MB53-F1
#
_entry.id   AF-A0A4D4MB53-F1
#
_cell.length_a   1.000
_cell.length_b   1.000
_cell.length_c   1.000
_cell.angle_alpha   90.00
_cell.angle_beta   90.00
_cell.angle_gamma   90.00
#
_symmetry.space_group_name_H-M   'P 1'
#
loop_
_entity.id
_entity.type
_entity.pdbx_description
1 polymer ?
#
loop_
_entity_poly.entity_id
_entity_poly.type
_entity_poly.pdbx_seq_one_letter_code
_entity_poly.pdbx_strand_id
1 'polypeptide(L)' 'MAALAGGVRGAKPPMRVPRWLARLLAGDVVVTMMTEGRGFSNAKAKRELGWELRYPSWRQGFKEGLS' A
#
# COMPACT_ATOMS: atom_id res chain seq x y z
N MET A 1 0.07 5.40 1.61
CA MET A 1 -0.30 4.02 2.02
C MET A 1 -1.12 3.94 3.32
N ALA A 2 -0.98 4.86 4.28
CA ALA A 2 -1.64 4.74 5.60
C ALA A 2 -3.18 4.89 5.63
N ALA A 3 -3.86 5.31 4.57
CA ALA A 3 -5.28 5.71 4.65
C ALA A 3 -6.32 4.57 4.47
N LEU A 4 -5.90 3.30 4.38
CA LEU A 4 -6.70 2.27 3.70
C LEU A 4 -7.09 1.07 4.57
N ALA A 5 -6.47 0.95 5.75
CA ALA A 5 -6.86 -0.08 6.72
C ALA A 5 -8.27 0.13 7.29
N GLY A 6 -8.86 1.33 7.14
CA GLY A 6 -10.20 1.67 7.66
C GLY A 6 -11.39 0.94 7.01
N GLY A 7 -11.14 0.04 6.04
CA GLY A 7 -12.18 -0.75 5.38
C GLY A 7 -12.01 -2.27 5.51
N VAL A 8 -10.97 -2.74 6.20
CA VAL A 8 -10.73 -4.17 6.46
C VAL A 8 -11.53 -4.58 7.69
N ARG A 9 -12.26 -5.68 7.61
CA ARG A 9 -13.16 -6.13 8.68
C ARG A 9 -12.37 -6.43 9.96
N GLY A 10 -12.67 -5.73 11.04
CA GLY A 10 -12.03 -5.90 12.34
C GLY A 10 -10.71 -5.13 12.55
N ALA A 11 -10.22 -4.40 11.54
CA ALA A 11 -8.99 -3.62 11.69
C ALA A 11 -9.26 -2.28 12.40
N LYS A 12 -8.45 -1.95 13.40
CA LYS A 12 -8.47 -0.63 14.05
C LYS A 12 -8.04 0.44 13.03
N PRO A 13 -8.67 1.64 13.01
CA PRO A 13 -8.27 2.71 12.11
C PRO A 13 -6.79 3.06 12.29
N PRO A 14 -6.08 3.33 11.18
CA PRO A 14 -4.65 3.61 11.19
C PRO A 14 -4.37 4.91 11.97
N MET A 15 -3.44 4.84 12.91
CA MET A 15 -3.00 6.00 13.70
C MET A 15 -2.08 6.90 12.86
N ARG A 16 -2.17 8.22 13.06
CA ARG A 16 -1.29 9.20 12.40
C ARG A 16 -0.04 9.43 13.25
N VAL A 17 1.12 9.05 12.73
CA VAL A 17 2.43 9.24 13.39
C VAL A 17 3.27 10.24 12.57
N PRO A 18 3.87 11.28 13.18
CA PRO A 18 4.76 12.21 12.49
C PRO A 18 6.01 11.52 11.92
N ARG A 19 6.46 11.97 10.74
CA ARG A 19 7.60 11.37 10.04
C ARG A 19 8.90 11.41 10.85
N TRP A 20 9.17 12.50 11.57
CA TRP A 20 10.39 12.63 12.37
C TRP A 20 10.46 11.57 13.48
N LEU A 21 9.33 11.26 14.12
CA LEU A 21 9.24 10.25 15.16
C LEU A 21 9.39 8.84 14.57
N ALA A 22 8.74 8.59 13.43
CA ALA A 22 8.89 7.34 12.71
C ALA A 22 10.35 7.10 12.27
N ARG A 23 11.07 8.15 11.85
CA ARG A 23 12.49 8.07 11.45
C ARG A 23 13.38 7.65 12.62
N LEU A 24 13.13 8.17 13.81
CA LEU A 24 13.88 7.79 15.01
C LEU A 24 13.70 6.32 15.38
N LEU A 25 12.49 5.77 15.19
CA LEU A 25 12.15 4.40 15.60
C LEU A 25 12.46 3.34 14.52
N ALA A 26 12.18 3.64 13.25
CA ALA A 26 12.23 2.68 12.15
C ALA A 26 13.39 2.94 11.15
N GLY A 27 14.10 4.06 11.30
CA GLY A 27 15.17 4.47 10.39
C GLY A 27 14.67 5.18 9.13
N ASP A 28 15.55 5.96 8.50
CA ASP A 28 15.17 6.84 7.39
C ASP A 28 14.85 6.08 6.09
N VAL A 29 15.58 4.99 5.81
CA VAL A 29 15.34 4.16 4.62
C VAL A 29 13.93 3.57 4.64
N VAL A 30 13.54 2.96 5.77
CA VAL A 30 12.22 2.33 5.92
C VAL A 30 11.11 3.36 5.80
N VAL A 31 11.24 4.50 6.49
CA VAL A 31 10.23 5.56 6.45
C VAL A 31 10.08 6.15 5.06
N THR A 32 11.19 6.38 4.36
CA THR A 32 11.17 6.95 3.01
C THR A 32 10.54 5.98 2.01
N MET A 33 10.91 4.69 2.02
CA MET A 33 10.27 3.71 1.15
C MET A 33 8.75 3.60 1.38
N MET A 34 8.30 3.63 2.63
CA MET A 34 6.88 3.46 2.96
C MET A 34 6.02 4.71 2.71
N THR A 35 6.62 5.91 2.75
CA THR A 35 5.88 7.18 2.64
C THR A 35 6.00 7.83 1.26
N GLU A 36 7.13 7.64 0.58
CA GLU A 36 7.42 8.25 -0.72
C GLU A 36 7.39 7.25 -1.89
N GLY A 37 7.23 5.96 -1.59
CA GLY A 37 7.04 4.94 -2.62
C GLY A 37 5.89 5.29 -3.56
N ARG A 38 6.17 5.32 -4.87
CA ARG A 38 5.19 5.61 -5.92
C ARG A 38 4.60 4.32 -6.47
N GLY A 39 3.39 4.41 -7.02
CA GLY A 39 2.79 3.29 -7.75
C GLY A 39 3.60 2.97 -9.00
N PHE A 40 3.75 1.68 -9.30
CA PHE A 40 4.37 1.21 -10.54
C PHE A 40 3.34 1.12 -11.66
N SER A 41 3.75 1.50 -12.88
CA SER A 41 2.95 1.24 -14.08
C SER A 41 3.17 -0.20 -14.51
N ASN A 42 2.14 -1.04 -14.36
CA ASN A 42 2.17 -2.43 -14.81
C ASN A 42 1.98 -2.57 -16.33
N ALA A 43 1.97 -1.47 -17.10
CA ALA A 43 1.65 -1.47 -18.53
C ALA A 43 2.56 -2.40 -19.36
N LYS A 44 3.86 -2.42 -19.07
CA LYS A 44 4.82 -3.31 -19.77
C LYS A 44 4.49 -4.78 -19.53
N ALA A 45 4.25 -5.15 -18.28
CA ALA A 45 3.97 -6.54 -17.92
C ALA A 45 2.63 -7.03 -18.49
N LYS A 46 1.60 -6.19 -18.56
CA LYS A 46 0.35 -6.52 -19.27
C LYS A 46 0.58 -6.76 -20.75
N ARG A 47 1.39 -5.91 -21.39
CA ARG A 47 1.68 -5.98 -22.84
C ARG A 47 2.53 -7.20 -23.20
N GLU A 48 3.58 -7.48 -22.44
CA GLU A 48 4.59 -8.47 -22.82
C GLU A 48 4.31 -9.87 -22.25
N LEU A 49 3.65 -9.96 -21.10
CA LEU A 49 3.41 -11.22 -20.41
C LEU A 49 1.94 -11.66 -20.46
N GLY A 50 1.07 -10.89 -21.12
CA GLY A 50 -0.38 -11.11 -21.09
C GLY A 50 -0.96 -11.05 -19.68
N TRP A 51 -0.30 -10.30 -18.77
CA TRP A 51 -0.63 -10.36 -17.35
C TRP A 51 -1.96 -9.64 -17.07
N GLU A 52 -2.94 -10.38 -16.56
CA GLU A 52 -4.22 -9.83 -16.10
C GLU A 52 -4.27 -9.72 -14.56
N LEU A 53 -4.78 -8.59 -14.07
CA LEU A 53 -4.96 -8.37 -12.63
C LEU A 53 -6.27 -9.00 -12.19
N ARG A 54 -6.22 -9.97 -11.28
CA ARG A 54 -7.42 -10.50 -10.59
C ARG A 54 -8.22 -9.40 -9.89
N TYR A 55 -7.51 -8.41 -9.32
CA TYR A 55 -8.11 -7.21 -8.74
C TYR A 55 -7.55 -5.97 -9.46
N PRO A 56 -8.30 -5.36 -10.39
CA PRO A 56 -7.84 -4.20 -11.17
C PRO A 56 -7.70 -2.91 -10.33
N SER A 57 -8.17 -2.95 -9.08
CA SER A 57 -8.04 -1.88 -8.10
C SER A 57 -7.45 -2.43 -6.82
N TRP A 58 -6.45 -1.75 -6.26
CA TRP A 58 -5.89 -2.13 -4.97
C TRP A 58 -6.96 -2.04 -3.86
N ARG A 59 -7.93 -1.11 -3.92
CA ARG A 59 -9.04 -1.06 -2.94
C ARG A 59 -9.87 -2.33 -2.95
N GLN A 60 -10.14 -2.84 -4.16
CA GLN A 60 -10.88 -4.08 -4.35
C GLN A 60 -10.08 -5.26 -3.78
N GLY A 61 -8.79 -5.36 -4.12
CA GLY A 61 -7.92 -6.42 -3.60
C GLY A 61 -7.81 -6.43 -2.08
N PHE A 62 -7.76 -5.25 -1.43
CA PHE A 62 -7.79 -5.17 0.03
C PHE A 62 -9.12 -5.63 0.65
N LYS A 63 -10.25 -5.34 -0.01
CA LYS A 63 -11.58 -5.71 0.49
C LYS A 63 -11.88 -7.20 0.30
N GLU A 64 -11.49 -7.76 -0.84
CA GLU A 64 -11.84 -9.14 -1.24
C GLU A 64 -10.74 -10.15 -0.87
N GLY A 65 -9.48 -9.73 -0.79
CA GLY A 65 -8.35 -10.60 -0.48
C GLY A 65 -7.98 -10.69 1.01
N LEU A 66 -8.49 -9.79 1.85
CA LEU A 66 -8.23 -9.73 3.30
C LEU A 66 -9.53 -9.70 4.14
N SER A 67 -10.66 -10.13 3.55
CA SER A 67 -11.92 -10.37 4.26
C SER A 67 -11.87 -11.65 5.06
#